data_AF-A0A0P8CFF5-F1
#
_entry.id   AF-A0A0P8CFF5-F1
#
_cell.length_a   1.000
_cell.length_b   1.000
_cell.length_c   1.000
_cell.angle_alpha   90.00
_cell.angle_beta   90.00
_cell.angle_gamma   90.00
#
_symmetry.space_group_name_H-M   'P 1'
#
loop_
_entity.id
_entity.type
_entity.pdbx_description
1 polymer ?
#
loop_
_entity_poly.entity_id
_entity_poly.type
_entity_poly.pdbx_seq_one_letter_code
_entity_poly.pdbx_strand_id
1 'polypeptide(L)'
;SGQCLLSSMIGGRSGNRGYCAQPCRKKYRIGEAEGYLLSPKDLNMSEHIGALLDAGIDSFKIEGRMKRPEYVAGVVRVYRKLIDRYLAAPADFRVTKDEKHILLQLFNREFTTGYFFGNPGNELMSRKYPHNRGTLLGKTVDYDSRTKLVSINLRAPLRMGDGIGIGNRETGITVRNIYIGSKIATEAAPGSTVKIPLDIEVSEDEVVFKTYDSKLMASLEAGNAGKIPIKMSFKARIGELLGLLIDDGENKVTMRGDIVNPAKTTPVSKSSIAEQLIKLGGHYF
;
A
#
# COMPACT_ATOMS: atom_id res chain seq x y z
N SER A 1 -14.80 -4.53 -5.66
CA SER A 1 -14.04 -3.48 -6.38
C SER A 1 -14.02 -3.86 -7.85
N GLY A 2 -14.16 -2.91 -8.78
CA GLY A 2 -14.03 -3.23 -10.21
C GLY A 2 -15.25 -2.95 -11.08
N GLN A 3 -15.92 -1.80 -10.90
CA GLN A 3 -16.85 -1.27 -11.90
C GLN A 3 -16.33 0.05 -12.53
N CYS A 4 -15.02 0.23 -12.55
CA CYS A 4 -14.43 1.41 -13.19
C CYS A 4 -14.29 1.17 -14.69
N LEU A 5 -15.15 1.83 -15.48
CA LEU A 5 -15.10 1.79 -16.96
C LEU A 5 -14.21 2.90 -17.55
N LEU A 6 -13.74 3.83 -16.73
CA LEU A 6 -13.05 5.04 -17.16
C LEU A 6 -11.81 4.75 -18.03
N SER A 7 -11.02 3.75 -17.65
CA SER A 7 -9.83 3.34 -18.41
C SER A 7 -10.20 2.73 -19.78
N SER A 8 -11.37 2.07 -19.86
CA SER A 8 -11.85 1.45 -21.10
C SER A 8 -12.35 2.52 -22.05
N MET A 9 -13.15 3.45 -21.54
CA MET A 9 -13.73 4.54 -22.32
C MET A 9 -12.67 5.50 -22.88
N ILE A 10 -11.65 5.83 -22.09
CA ILE A 10 -10.63 6.82 -22.49
C ILE A 10 -9.54 6.22 -23.38
N GLY A 11 -9.18 4.94 -23.19
CA GLY A 11 -7.97 4.40 -23.82
C GLY A 11 -7.99 2.90 -24.11
N GLY A 12 -9.17 2.27 -24.20
CA GLY A 12 -9.32 0.87 -24.60
C GLY A 12 -8.77 -0.16 -23.60
N ARG A 13 -8.33 0.26 -22.41
CA ARG A 13 -7.73 -0.62 -21.39
C ARG A 13 -8.71 -0.92 -20.27
N SER A 14 -8.87 -2.18 -19.88
CA SER A 14 -9.80 -2.55 -18.81
C SER A 14 -9.14 -2.56 -17.43
N GLY A 15 -9.55 -1.62 -16.58
CA GLY A 15 -9.17 -1.60 -15.16
C GLY A 15 -9.58 -2.88 -14.42
N ASN A 16 -10.75 -3.42 -14.79
CA ASN A 16 -11.35 -4.62 -14.21
C ASN A 16 -10.59 -5.91 -14.60
N ARG A 17 -9.75 -5.87 -15.64
CA ARG A 17 -8.92 -7.02 -16.09
C ARG A 17 -7.44 -6.91 -15.72
N GLY A 18 -7.06 -6.06 -14.78
CA GLY A 18 -5.63 -5.91 -14.47
C GLY A 18 -4.88 -4.89 -15.33
N TYR A 19 -5.54 -4.20 -16.28
CA TYR A 19 -4.88 -3.28 -17.23
C TYR A 19 -5.16 -1.78 -17.04
N CYS A 20 -5.56 -1.33 -15.85
CA CYS A 20 -5.90 0.08 -15.57
C CYS A 20 -4.80 1.05 -16.02
N ALA A 21 -5.17 2.05 -16.83
CA ALA A 21 -4.30 3.13 -17.27
C ALA A 21 -4.22 4.31 -16.28
N GLN A 22 -4.84 4.17 -15.11
CA GLN A 22 -4.94 5.19 -14.07
C GLN A 22 -5.45 6.57 -14.57
N PRO A 23 -6.52 6.64 -15.39
CA PRO A 23 -7.00 7.92 -15.93
C PRO A 23 -7.36 8.93 -14.85
N CYS A 24 -7.94 8.47 -13.72
CA CYS A 24 -8.25 9.32 -12.56
C CYS A 24 -7.04 10.05 -11.96
N ARG A 25 -5.81 9.63 -12.28
CA ARG A 25 -4.56 10.24 -11.82
C ARG A 25 -3.93 11.19 -12.84
N LYS A 26 -4.59 11.43 -13.98
CA LYS A 26 -4.13 12.42 -14.97
C LYS A 26 -4.52 13.84 -14.55
N LYS A 27 -3.85 14.83 -15.12
CA LYS A 27 -4.27 16.23 -15.02
C LYS A 27 -5.51 16.44 -15.88
N TYR A 28 -6.46 17.17 -15.32
CA TYR A 28 -7.72 17.57 -15.96
C TYR A 28 -7.89 19.07 -15.79
N ARG A 29 -8.63 19.68 -16.72
CA ARG A 29 -9.03 21.09 -16.67
C ARG A 29 -10.55 21.19 -16.83
N ILE A 30 -11.21 21.92 -15.93
CA ILE A 30 -12.65 22.22 -15.98
C ILE A 30 -12.85 23.71 -15.68
N GLY A 31 -13.27 24.48 -16.68
CA GLY A 31 -13.25 25.94 -16.58
C GLY A 31 -11.84 26.46 -16.25
N GLU A 32 -11.74 27.23 -15.16
CA GLU A 32 -10.48 27.76 -14.61
C GLU A 32 -9.74 26.79 -13.68
N ALA A 33 -10.37 25.69 -13.27
CA ALA A 33 -9.75 24.72 -12.38
C ALA A 33 -8.88 23.73 -13.17
N GLU A 34 -7.60 23.63 -12.84
CA GLU A 34 -6.65 22.66 -13.41
C GLU A 34 -5.94 21.87 -12.30
N GLY A 35 -5.79 20.56 -12.49
CA GLY A 35 -5.04 19.70 -11.56
C GLY A 35 -5.45 18.24 -11.65
N TYR A 36 -5.14 17.46 -10.62
CA TYR A 36 -5.50 16.04 -10.54
C TYR A 36 -6.91 15.87 -9.98
N LEU A 37 -7.90 16.42 -10.71
CA LEU A 37 -9.26 16.65 -10.21
C LEU A 37 -10.03 15.38 -9.83
N LEU A 38 -9.61 14.23 -10.35
CA LEU A 38 -10.24 12.92 -10.11
C LEU A 38 -9.36 11.99 -9.26
N SER A 39 -8.26 12.48 -8.69
CA SER A 39 -7.29 11.65 -7.95
C SER A 39 -7.67 11.56 -6.48
N PRO A 40 -8.21 10.42 -5.99
CA PRO A 40 -8.57 10.29 -4.59
C PRO A 40 -7.32 10.14 -3.70
N LYS A 41 -7.44 10.66 -2.47
CA LYS A 41 -6.54 10.33 -1.35
C LYS A 41 -6.61 8.83 -1.05
N ASP A 42 -5.60 8.29 -0.37
CA ASP A 42 -5.61 6.86 -0.02
C ASP A 42 -6.48 6.60 1.22
N LEU A 43 -7.26 5.51 1.18
CA LEU A 43 -8.09 5.10 2.31
C LEU A 43 -7.18 4.61 3.45
N ASN A 44 -7.32 5.18 4.64
CA ASN A 44 -6.63 4.71 5.84
C ASN A 44 -7.60 4.72 7.02
N MET A 45 -7.83 3.53 7.58
CA MET A 45 -8.75 3.31 8.71
C MET A 45 -8.02 2.86 9.98
N SER A 46 -6.69 3.02 10.03
CA SER A 46 -5.88 2.60 11.19
C SER A 46 -6.39 3.20 12.50
N GLU A 47 -6.79 4.47 12.51
CA GLU A 47 -7.34 5.14 13.70
C GLU A 47 -8.77 4.72 14.05
N HIS A 48 -9.42 3.97 13.17
CA HIS A 48 -10.82 3.59 13.27
C HIS A 48 -11.03 2.08 13.32
N ILE A 49 -9.96 1.30 13.55
CA ILE A 49 -10.04 -0.16 13.62
C ILE A 49 -11.07 -0.61 14.66
N GLY A 50 -11.11 0.03 15.82
CA GLY A 50 -12.11 -0.30 16.85
C GLY A 50 -13.55 -0.19 16.35
N ALA A 51 -13.90 0.96 15.78
CA ALA A 51 -15.24 1.18 15.22
C ALA A 51 -15.60 0.18 14.10
N LEU A 52 -14.62 -0.24 13.30
CA LEU A 52 -14.84 -1.24 12.26
C LEU A 52 -15.06 -2.65 12.83
N LEU A 53 -14.33 -3.01 13.88
CA LEU A 53 -14.52 -4.29 14.57
C LEU A 53 -15.85 -4.35 15.31
N ASP A 54 -16.23 -3.28 16.02
CA ASP A 54 -17.52 -3.17 16.71
C ASP A 54 -18.71 -3.24 15.74
N ALA A 55 -18.52 -2.79 14.51
CA ALA A 55 -19.52 -2.91 13.43
C ALA A 55 -19.66 -4.35 12.88
N GLY A 56 -18.89 -5.32 13.39
CA GLY A 56 -18.92 -6.72 12.98
C GLY A 56 -18.15 -7.01 11.70
N ILE A 57 -17.12 -6.23 11.36
CA ILE A 57 -16.27 -6.51 10.20
C ILE A 57 -15.26 -7.62 10.52
N ASP A 58 -15.42 -8.77 9.85
CA ASP A 58 -14.53 -9.93 10.01
C ASP A 58 -13.29 -9.88 9.09
N SER A 59 -13.35 -9.12 8.00
CA SER A 59 -12.30 -9.15 6.97
C SER A 59 -11.96 -7.76 6.44
N PHE A 60 -10.66 -7.43 6.48
CA PHE A 60 -10.11 -6.23 5.88
C PHE A 60 -9.37 -6.57 4.59
N LYS A 61 -9.73 -5.89 3.51
CA LYS A 61 -9.06 -6.03 2.21
C LYS A 61 -8.09 -4.86 1.97
N ILE A 62 -6.85 -5.19 1.64
CA ILE A 62 -5.81 -4.21 1.30
C ILE A 62 -5.70 -4.08 -0.23
N GLU A 63 -5.72 -2.85 -0.74
CA GLU A 63 -5.47 -2.58 -2.16
C GLU A 63 -3.96 -2.53 -2.42
N GLY A 64 -3.39 -3.67 -2.86
CA GLY A 64 -1.95 -3.84 -3.11
C GLY A 64 -1.55 -3.81 -4.59
N ARG A 65 -2.46 -3.51 -5.52
CA ARG A 65 -2.16 -3.58 -6.96
C ARG A 65 -1.09 -2.56 -7.35
N MET A 66 -0.09 -3.01 -8.12
CA MET A 66 1.10 -2.22 -8.50
C MET A 66 1.88 -1.68 -7.30
N LYS A 67 1.76 -2.33 -6.13
CA LYS A 67 2.59 -2.07 -4.95
C LYS A 67 3.66 -3.14 -4.84
N ARG A 68 4.76 -2.79 -4.19
CA ARG A 68 5.81 -3.76 -3.87
C ARG A 68 5.34 -4.69 -2.73
N PRO A 69 5.88 -5.91 -2.59
CA PRO A 69 5.52 -6.82 -1.50
C PRO A 69 5.64 -6.18 -0.12
N GLU A 70 6.67 -5.35 0.08
CA GLU A 70 6.95 -4.70 1.37
C GLU A 70 5.83 -3.74 1.79
N TYR A 71 5.17 -3.09 0.84
CA TYR A 71 3.98 -2.27 1.13
C TYR A 71 2.89 -3.12 1.79
N VAL A 72 2.59 -4.29 1.20
CA VAL A 72 1.55 -5.19 1.72
C VAL A 72 1.97 -5.71 3.09
N ALA A 73 3.21 -6.19 3.21
CA ALA A 73 3.76 -6.68 4.48
C ALA A 73 3.69 -5.62 5.58
N GLY A 74 4.06 -4.37 5.29
CA GLY A 74 4.03 -3.28 6.24
C GLY A 74 2.62 -2.88 6.68
N VAL A 75 1.68 -2.77 5.74
CA VAL A 75 0.27 -2.48 6.06
C VAL A 75 -0.33 -3.60 6.90
N VAL A 76 -0.13 -4.87 6.51
CA VAL A 76 -0.62 -6.03 7.27
C VAL A 76 -0.02 -6.04 8.68
N ARG A 77 1.29 -5.85 8.82
CA ARG A 77 1.98 -5.84 10.12
C ARG A 77 1.42 -4.77 11.05
N VAL A 78 1.17 -3.55 10.55
CA VAL A 78 0.58 -2.47 11.35
C VAL A 78 -0.87 -2.80 11.70
N TYR A 79 -1.71 -3.15 10.72
CA TYR A 79 -3.12 -3.41 10.95
C TYR A 79 -3.35 -4.60 11.89
N ARG A 80 -2.56 -5.68 11.77
CA ARG A 80 -2.62 -6.82 12.70
C ARG A 80 -2.37 -6.39 14.14
N LYS A 81 -1.31 -5.61 14.39
CA LYS A 81 -1.01 -5.05 15.71
C LYS A 81 -2.14 -4.18 16.25
N LEU A 82 -2.78 -3.38 15.39
CA LEU A 82 -3.91 -2.53 15.78
C LEU A 82 -5.14 -3.34 16.16
N ILE A 83 -5.46 -4.38 15.40
CA ILE A 83 -6.58 -5.28 15.71
C ILE A 83 -6.30 -6.03 17.01
N ASP A 84 -5.11 -6.61 17.18
CA ASP A 84 -4.73 -7.32 18.42
C ASP A 84 -4.78 -6.41 19.64
N ARG A 85 -4.28 -5.18 19.49
CA ARG A 85 -4.33 -4.15 20.54
C ARG A 85 -5.77 -3.82 20.92
N TYR A 86 -6.65 -3.63 19.94
CA TYR A 86 -8.06 -3.33 20.20
C TYR A 86 -8.75 -4.50 20.91
N LEU A 87 -8.56 -5.73 20.43
CA LEU A 87 -9.16 -6.93 21.03
C LEU A 87 -8.68 -7.18 22.47
N ALA A 88 -7.42 -6.85 22.78
CA ALA A 88 -6.87 -7.03 24.12
C ALA A 88 -7.33 -5.95 25.11
N ALA A 89 -7.39 -4.69 24.67
CA ALA A 89 -7.75 -3.55 25.52
C ALA A 89 -8.42 -2.43 24.70
N PRO A 90 -9.75 -2.53 24.42
CA PRO A 90 -10.47 -1.53 23.62
C PRO A 90 -10.34 -0.10 24.18
N ALA A 91 -10.37 0.04 25.52
CA ALA A 91 -10.28 1.32 26.21
C ALA A 91 -8.91 2.01 26.05
N ASP A 92 -7.84 1.24 25.81
CA ASP A 92 -6.47 1.75 25.65
C ASP A 92 -6.04 1.82 24.17
N PHE A 93 -6.99 1.62 23.25
CA PHE A 93 -6.70 1.61 21.84
C PHE A 93 -6.14 2.97 21.38
N ARG A 94 -4.98 2.88 20.71
CA ARG A 94 -4.34 4.03 20.08
C ARG A 94 -3.47 3.58 18.93
N VAL A 95 -3.33 4.43 17.93
CA VAL A 95 -2.32 4.30 16.88
C VAL A 95 -1.11 5.13 17.28
N THR A 96 0.05 4.50 17.41
CA THR A 96 1.28 5.17 17.81
C THR A 96 1.80 6.08 16.70
N LYS A 97 2.62 7.09 17.05
CA LYS A 97 3.26 7.97 16.07
C LYS A 97 4.09 7.19 15.05
N ASP A 98 4.79 6.15 15.50
CA ASP A 98 5.61 5.30 14.65
C ASP A 98 4.77 4.48 13.67
N GLU A 99 3.64 3.92 14.11
CA GLU A 99 2.70 3.21 13.22
C GLU A 99 2.11 4.15 12.15
N LYS A 100 1.72 5.37 12.55
CA LYS A 100 1.26 6.40 11.60
C LYS A 100 2.37 6.74 10.60
N HIS A 101 3.60 6.91 11.09
CA HIS A 101 4.76 7.22 10.25
C HIS A 101 5.07 6.09 9.27
N ILE A 102 5.04 4.83 9.72
CA ILE A 102 5.23 3.65 8.86
C ILE A 102 4.20 3.65 7.73
N LEU A 103 2.89 3.76 8.05
CA LEU A 103 1.84 3.78 7.03
C LEU A 103 2.05 4.94 6.04
N LEU A 104 2.43 6.12 6.53
CA LEU A 104 2.72 7.29 5.70
C LEU A 104 3.95 7.07 4.79
N GLN A 105 5.02 6.46 5.32
CA GLN A 105 6.27 6.20 4.61
C GLN A 105 6.14 5.09 3.56
N LEU A 106 5.30 4.09 3.81
CA LEU A 106 5.04 2.99 2.87
C LEU A 106 4.45 3.52 1.57
N PHE A 107 3.38 4.31 1.67
CA PHE A 107 2.79 5.01 0.53
C PHE A 107 1.70 5.97 1.00
N ASN A 108 1.69 7.21 0.50
CA ASN A 108 0.54 8.10 0.70
C ASN A 108 0.35 9.09 -0.46
N ARG A 109 -0.92 9.32 -0.82
CA ARG A 109 -1.40 10.50 -1.54
C ARG A 109 -2.31 11.29 -0.61
N GLU A 110 -1.82 11.55 0.60
CA GLU A 110 -2.64 11.93 1.75
C GLU A 110 -3.63 10.81 2.12
N PHE A 111 -4.25 10.92 3.30
CA PHE A 111 -5.20 9.93 3.79
C PHE A 111 -6.61 10.49 3.91
N THR A 112 -7.58 9.58 3.76
CA THR A 112 -9.01 9.85 3.95
C THR A 112 -9.67 8.63 4.59
N THR A 113 -10.76 8.83 5.31
CA THR A 113 -11.69 7.77 5.73
C THR A 113 -12.73 7.44 4.65
N GLY A 114 -12.64 8.07 3.48
CA GLY A 114 -13.64 7.95 2.44
C GLY A 114 -15.02 8.35 2.96
N TYR A 115 -16.01 7.50 2.70
CA TYR A 115 -17.41 7.75 3.08
C TYR A 115 -17.84 7.09 4.41
N PHE A 116 -16.91 6.47 5.14
CA PHE A 116 -17.26 5.69 6.35
C PHE A 116 -17.90 6.52 7.46
N PHE A 117 -17.59 7.82 7.54
CA PHE A 117 -18.07 8.73 8.59
C PHE A 117 -18.79 9.96 8.01
N GLY A 118 -19.45 9.79 6.87
CA GLY A 118 -20.16 10.86 6.16
C GLY A 118 -19.50 11.23 4.83
N ASN A 119 -19.99 12.29 4.20
CA ASN A 119 -19.51 12.72 2.89
C ASN A 119 -18.31 13.69 3.04
N PRO A 120 -17.10 13.31 2.61
CA PRO A 120 -15.91 14.17 2.70
C PRO A 120 -15.89 15.30 1.66
N GLY A 121 -16.78 15.27 0.66
CA GLY A 121 -16.82 16.27 -0.40
C GLY A 121 -15.45 16.45 -1.08
N ASN A 122 -14.95 17.69 -1.08
CA ASN A 122 -13.66 18.03 -1.68
C ASN A 122 -12.46 17.37 -1.00
N GLU A 123 -12.57 17.00 0.28
CA GLU A 123 -11.48 16.39 1.04
C GLU A 123 -11.17 14.95 0.61
N LEU A 124 -11.99 14.35 -0.26
CA LEU A 124 -11.71 13.05 -0.86
C LEU A 124 -10.55 13.09 -1.86
N MET A 125 -10.31 14.24 -2.51
CA MET A 125 -9.43 14.33 -3.67
C MET A 125 -8.06 14.95 -3.31
N SER A 126 -6.98 14.27 -3.70
CA SER A 126 -5.63 14.82 -3.76
C SER A 126 -5.44 15.55 -5.09
N ARG A 127 -5.91 16.80 -5.15
CA ARG A 127 -5.90 17.62 -6.38
C ARG A 127 -4.50 18.06 -6.82
N LYS A 128 -3.53 18.03 -5.90
CA LYS A 128 -2.14 18.44 -6.14
C LYS A 128 -1.22 17.28 -6.49
N TYR A 129 -1.48 16.07 -5.96
CA TYR A 129 -0.52 14.97 -6.00
C TYR A 129 -1.17 13.64 -6.41
N PRO A 130 -0.82 13.05 -7.57
CA PRO A 130 -1.37 11.79 -8.05
C PRO A 130 -0.52 10.57 -7.66
N HIS A 131 0.64 10.78 -7.03
CA HIS A 131 1.67 9.78 -6.77
C HIS A 131 2.13 9.83 -5.30
N ASN A 132 2.93 8.84 -4.88
CA ASN A 132 3.45 8.75 -3.51
C ASN A 132 4.17 10.05 -3.11
N ARG A 133 3.66 10.75 -2.10
CA ARG A 133 4.26 11.98 -1.59
C ARG A 133 5.48 11.69 -0.72
N GLY A 134 5.51 10.54 -0.05
CA GLY A 134 6.53 10.24 0.96
C GLY A 134 6.32 11.03 2.27
N THR A 135 7.34 11.08 3.11
CA THR A 135 7.36 11.81 4.38
C THR A 135 8.28 13.02 4.31
N LEU A 136 8.04 14.06 5.12
CA LEU A 136 8.90 15.24 5.12
C LEU A 136 10.33 14.86 5.52
N LEU A 137 11.30 15.13 4.64
CA LEU A 137 12.72 14.88 4.90
C LEU A 137 13.46 16.14 5.32
N GLY A 138 13.10 17.29 4.76
CA GLY A 138 13.87 18.52 4.98
C GLY A 138 13.53 19.61 3.96
N LYS A 139 14.47 20.53 3.77
CA LYS A 139 14.41 21.58 2.75
C LYS A 139 15.76 21.78 2.06
N THR A 140 15.74 22.19 0.80
CA THR A 140 16.95 22.66 0.11
C THR A 140 17.45 23.96 0.73
N VAL A 141 18.77 24.10 0.76
CA VAL A 141 19.46 25.28 1.29
C VAL A 141 20.21 26.00 0.18
N ASP A 142 20.82 25.25 -0.73
CA ASP A 142 21.65 25.78 -1.81
C ASP A 142 21.83 24.70 -2.88
N TYR A 143 22.20 25.10 -4.10
CA TYR A 143 22.56 24.19 -5.18
C TYR A 143 23.80 24.71 -5.93
N ASP A 144 24.87 23.93 -5.89
CA ASP A 144 26.09 24.23 -6.64
C ASP A 144 25.99 23.67 -8.06
N SER A 145 25.77 24.55 -9.03
CA SER A 145 25.61 24.19 -10.44
C SER A 145 26.87 23.63 -11.10
N ARG A 146 28.05 23.92 -10.54
CA ARG A 146 29.35 23.43 -11.03
C ARG A 146 29.61 22.00 -10.56
N THR A 147 29.32 21.70 -9.29
CA THR A 147 29.52 20.35 -8.73
C THR A 147 28.28 19.46 -8.82
N LYS A 148 27.13 20.01 -9.22
CA LYS A 148 25.82 19.32 -9.28
C LYS A 148 25.45 18.74 -7.92
N LEU A 149 25.68 19.51 -6.86
CA LEU A 149 25.39 19.12 -5.48
C LEU A 149 24.29 20.01 -4.89
N VAL A 150 23.20 19.40 -4.43
CA VAL A 150 22.19 20.08 -3.62
C VAL A 150 22.54 19.99 -2.14
N SER A 151 22.48 21.12 -1.43
CA SER A 151 22.56 21.18 0.02
C SER A 151 21.15 21.07 0.61
N ILE A 152 20.94 20.15 1.57
CA ILE A 152 19.64 19.89 2.20
C ILE A 152 19.79 19.95 3.71
N ASN A 153 18.96 20.74 4.37
CA ASN A 153 18.81 20.72 5.83
C ASN A 153 17.78 19.65 6.22
N LEU A 154 18.22 18.63 6.95
CA LEU A 154 17.42 17.45 7.28
C LEU A 154 16.55 17.66 8.53
N ARG A 155 15.32 17.17 8.47
CA ARG A 155 14.37 17.05 9.59
C ARG A 155 14.05 15.59 9.94
N ALA A 156 14.43 14.66 9.07
CA ALA A 156 14.32 13.23 9.27
C ALA A 156 15.65 12.56 8.89
N PRO A 157 15.97 11.36 9.41
CA PRO A 157 17.20 10.67 9.05
C PRO A 157 17.24 10.33 7.56
N LEU A 158 18.40 10.38 6.93
CA LEU A 158 18.61 10.02 5.53
C LEU A 158 19.70 8.95 5.39
N ARG A 159 19.52 7.99 4.49
CA ARG A 159 20.50 6.94 4.20
C ARG A 159 20.80 6.82 2.71
N MET A 160 22.00 6.35 2.40
CA MET A 160 22.27 5.83 1.06
C MET A 160 21.26 4.72 0.72
N GLY A 161 20.71 4.76 -0.49
CA GLY A 161 19.64 3.87 -0.94
C GLY A 161 18.22 4.38 -0.67
N ASP A 162 18.04 5.44 0.14
CA ASP A 162 16.75 6.09 0.27
C ASP A 162 16.36 6.81 -1.03
N GLY A 163 15.06 6.92 -1.27
CA GLY A 163 14.50 7.70 -2.36
C GLY A 163 14.00 9.05 -1.85
N ILE A 164 14.29 10.12 -2.59
CA ILE A 164 13.85 11.47 -2.28
C ILE A 164 13.11 12.11 -3.45
N GLY A 165 12.19 13.02 -3.16
CA GLY A 165 11.55 13.91 -4.12
C GLY A 165 11.71 15.36 -3.66
N ILE A 166 11.95 16.28 -4.59
CA ILE A 166 12.15 17.71 -4.30
C ILE A 166 11.06 18.53 -4.98
N GLY A 167 10.32 19.30 -4.18
CA GLY A 167 9.19 20.10 -4.65
C GLY A 167 8.06 19.23 -5.19
N ASN A 168 7.49 19.62 -6.34
CA ASN A 168 6.40 18.91 -7.01
C ASN A 168 6.87 18.13 -8.25
N ARG A 169 8.18 17.82 -8.34
CA ARG A 169 8.75 17.11 -9.48
C ARG A 169 8.26 15.66 -9.50
N GLU A 170 7.92 15.14 -10.68
CA GLU A 170 7.40 13.77 -10.82
C GLU A 170 8.50 12.70 -10.65
N THR A 171 9.77 13.06 -10.86
CA THR A 171 10.90 12.12 -10.80
C THR A 171 11.52 12.11 -9.40
N GLY A 172 11.44 10.96 -8.73
CA GLY A 172 12.21 10.69 -7.51
C GLY A 172 13.65 10.31 -7.81
N ILE A 173 14.56 10.59 -6.87
CA ILE A 173 16.00 10.32 -6.99
C ILE A 173 16.40 9.34 -5.89
N THR A 174 17.24 8.36 -6.24
CA THR A 174 17.88 7.50 -5.25
C THR A 174 19.15 8.16 -4.73
N VAL A 175 19.28 8.30 -3.42
CA VAL A 175 20.46 8.87 -2.76
C VAL A 175 21.59 7.87 -2.84
N ARG A 176 22.60 8.15 -3.67
CA ARG A 176 23.78 7.29 -3.84
C ARG A 176 24.96 7.71 -2.97
N ASN A 177 25.07 9.00 -2.68
CA ASN A 177 26.15 9.56 -1.88
C ASN A 177 25.57 10.65 -0.98
N ILE A 178 26.02 10.68 0.27
CA ILE A 178 25.71 11.75 1.23
C ILE A 178 27.04 12.35 1.65
N TYR A 179 27.19 13.66 1.49
CA TYR A 179 28.37 14.38 1.94
C TYR A 179 28.03 15.21 3.17
N ILE A 180 28.82 15.08 4.23
CA ILE A 180 28.76 15.93 5.43
C ILE A 180 30.11 16.64 5.53
N GLY A 181 30.12 17.93 5.24
CA GLY A 181 31.37 18.66 4.97
C GLY A 181 32.10 18.06 3.77
N SER A 182 33.35 17.65 3.95
CA SER A 182 34.19 17.02 2.91
C SER A 182 34.17 15.49 2.91
N LYS A 183 33.45 14.84 3.83
CA LYS A 183 33.44 13.38 3.99
C LYS A 183 32.16 12.77 3.42
N ILE A 184 32.29 11.57 2.84
CA ILE A 184 31.15 10.73 2.48
C ILE A 184 30.64 10.01 3.74
N ALA A 185 29.33 9.98 3.91
CA ALA A 185 28.63 9.26 4.96
C ALA A 185 27.60 8.29 4.35
N THR A 186 27.31 7.21 5.07
CA THR A 186 26.28 6.23 4.69
C THR A 186 24.89 6.64 5.21
N GLU A 187 24.84 7.41 6.30
CA GLU A 187 23.62 7.99 6.86
C GLU A 187 23.87 9.36 7.48
N ALA A 188 22.78 10.13 7.65
CA ALA A 188 22.77 11.43 8.29
C ALA A 188 21.55 11.59 9.20
N ALA A 189 21.77 12.18 10.37
CA ALA A 189 20.74 12.42 11.37
C ALA A 189 19.92 13.70 11.08
N PRO A 190 18.68 13.81 11.60
CA PRO A 190 17.94 15.07 11.63
C PRO A 190 18.79 16.21 12.22
N GLY A 191 18.60 17.43 11.71
CA GLY A 191 19.36 18.62 12.09
C GLY A 191 20.64 18.83 11.28
N SER A 192 21.15 17.78 10.61
CA SER A 192 22.34 17.90 9.75
C SER A 192 22.02 18.62 8.44
N THR A 193 22.98 19.38 7.92
CA THR A 193 23.00 19.81 6.51
C THR A 193 23.89 18.87 5.71
N VAL A 194 23.34 18.27 4.66
CA VAL A 194 24.04 17.31 3.79
C VAL A 194 24.12 17.83 2.36
N LYS A 195 25.13 17.41 1.60
CA LYS A 195 25.17 17.57 0.15
C LYS A 195 24.90 16.24 -0.56
N ILE A 196 24.13 16.26 -1.63
CA ILE A 196 23.76 15.08 -2.42
C ILE A 196 23.92 15.40 -3.91
N PRO A 197 24.45 14.48 -4.74
CA PRO A 197 24.44 14.62 -6.19
C PRO A 197 23.03 14.77 -6.75
N LEU A 198 22.83 15.78 -7.58
CA LEU A 198 21.56 16.09 -8.22
C LEU A 198 21.80 16.78 -9.56
N ASP A 199 21.35 16.18 -10.66
CA ASP A 199 21.53 16.73 -12.01
C ASP A 199 20.51 17.81 -12.38
N ILE A 200 19.54 18.07 -11.49
CA ILE A 200 18.43 18.99 -11.70
C ILE A 200 18.62 20.21 -10.79
N GLU A 201 18.59 21.40 -11.37
CA GLU A 201 18.60 22.65 -10.60
C GLU A 201 17.35 22.79 -9.72
N VAL A 202 17.58 23.24 -8.50
CA VAL A 202 16.56 23.45 -7.47
C VAL A 202 16.74 24.81 -6.84
N SER A 203 15.62 25.41 -6.44
CA SER A 203 15.65 26.66 -5.69
C SER A 203 15.94 26.40 -4.22
N GLU A 204 16.32 27.44 -3.49
CA GLU A 204 16.35 27.42 -2.03
C GLU A 204 14.94 27.20 -1.46
N ASP A 205 14.88 26.66 -0.23
CA ASP A 205 13.64 26.47 0.54
C ASP A 205 12.61 25.48 -0.05
N GLU A 206 12.95 24.77 -1.13
CA GLU A 206 12.12 23.72 -1.68
C GLU A 206 11.98 22.56 -0.69
N VAL A 207 10.75 22.08 -0.51
CA VAL A 207 10.47 20.97 0.40
C VAL A 207 10.99 19.66 -0.20
N VAL A 208 11.72 18.91 0.62
CA VAL A 208 12.23 17.58 0.27
C VAL A 208 11.44 16.53 1.02
N PHE A 209 10.97 15.51 0.30
CA PHE A 209 10.27 14.36 0.84
C PHE A 209 11.11 13.09 0.69
N LYS A 210 11.08 12.21 1.69
CA LYS A 210 11.56 10.84 1.59
C LYS A 210 10.46 9.95 1.00
N THR A 211 10.62 9.56 -0.25
CA THR A 211 9.66 8.76 -1.02
C THR A 211 9.92 7.25 -0.93
N TYR A 212 11.11 6.85 -0.47
CA TYR A 212 11.48 5.46 -0.21
C TYR A 212 12.44 5.39 0.99
N ASP A 213 12.13 4.56 1.98
CA ASP A 213 13.00 4.32 3.14
C ASP A 213 13.61 2.92 3.06
N SER A 214 14.88 2.86 2.67
CA SER A 214 15.62 1.61 2.44
C SER A 214 15.65 0.70 3.67
N LYS A 215 15.83 1.28 4.87
CA LYS A 215 15.88 0.53 6.12
C LYS A 215 14.53 -0.07 6.48
N LEU A 216 13.44 0.69 6.32
CA LEU A 216 12.08 0.19 6.52
C LEU A 216 11.78 -0.96 5.56
N MET A 217 12.10 -0.81 4.27
CA MET A 217 11.82 -1.83 3.26
C MET A 217 12.57 -3.13 3.53
N ALA A 218 13.88 -3.05 3.84
CA ALA A 218 14.66 -4.22 4.23
C ALA A 218 14.08 -4.95 5.47
N SER A 219 13.53 -4.21 6.44
CA SER A 219 12.88 -4.80 7.63
C SER A 219 11.55 -5.53 7.33
N LEU A 220 10.98 -5.30 6.15
CA LEU A 220 9.73 -5.89 5.67
C LEU A 220 9.98 -7.06 4.70
N GLU A 221 11.13 -7.11 4.05
CA GLU A 221 11.58 -8.23 3.22
C GLU A 221 11.87 -9.50 4.05
N ALA A 222 12.29 -9.33 5.32
CA ALA A 222 12.75 -10.42 6.18
C ALA A 222 11.67 -11.45 6.62
N GLY A 223 10.46 -11.35 6.09
CA GLY A 223 9.33 -12.21 6.44
C GLY A 223 8.99 -13.23 5.35
N ASN A 224 9.94 -14.03 4.90
CA ASN A 224 9.59 -15.21 4.10
C ASN A 224 9.17 -16.32 5.08
N ALA A 225 7.95 -16.23 5.59
CA ALA A 225 7.32 -17.38 6.23
C ALA A 225 7.33 -18.51 5.18
N GLY A 226 7.89 -19.67 5.54
CA GLY A 226 7.87 -20.83 4.66
C GLY A 226 6.43 -21.16 4.24
N LYS A 227 6.28 -21.95 3.17
CA LYS A 227 4.96 -22.40 2.73
C LYS A 227 4.22 -23.08 3.89
N ILE A 228 3.01 -22.64 4.18
CA ILE A 228 2.09 -23.26 5.11
C ILE A 228 1.35 -24.38 4.36
N PRO A 229 1.63 -25.65 4.68
CA PRO A 229 0.97 -26.76 4.01
C PRO A 229 -0.51 -26.81 4.42
N ILE A 230 -1.41 -26.64 3.45
CA ILE A 230 -2.85 -26.79 3.66
C ILE A 230 -3.34 -28.18 3.25
N LYS A 231 -4.22 -28.76 4.06
CA LYS A 231 -5.00 -29.97 3.75
C LYS A 231 -6.44 -29.57 3.46
N MET A 232 -6.96 -30.07 2.35
CA MET A 232 -8.34 -29.83 1.94
C MET A 232 -9.12 -31.14 1.93
N SER A 233 -10.31 -31.15 2.55
CA SER A 233 -11.25 -32.27 2.50
C SER A 233 -12.58 -31.79 1.95
N PHE A 234 -13.00 -32.37 0.84
CA PHE A 234 -14.24 -32.02 0.16
C PHE A 234 -15.27 -33.15 0.28
N LYS A 235 -16.50 -32.82 0.67
CA LYS A 235 -17.61 -33.76 0.78
C LYS A 235 -18.77 -33.28 -0.08
N ALA A 236 -19.24 -34.16 -0.97
CA ALA A 236 -20.48 -33.98 -1.71
C ALA A 236 -21.27 -35.30 -1.70
N ARG A 237 -22.48 -35.25 -1.14
CA ARG A 237 -23.41 -36.38 -1.11
C ARG A 237 -24.79 -35.88 -1.48
N ILE A 238 -25.46 -36.56 -2.42
CA ILE A 238 -26.79 -36.17 -2.91
C ILE A 238 -27.74 -35.98 -1.72
N GLY A 239 -28.43 -34.84 -1.69
CA GLY A 239 -29.35 -34.45 -0.62
C GLY A 239 -28.69 -33.84 0.62
N GLU A 240 -27.36 -33.82 0.71
CA GLU A 240 -26.62 -33.12 1.76
C GLU A 240 -26.01 -31.81 1.22
N LEU A 241 -25.71 -30.87 2.13
CA LEU A 241 -24.94 -29.68 1.79
C LEU A 241 -23.52 -30.06 1.37
N LEU A 242 -23.03 -29.41 0.32
CA LEU A 242 -21.65 -29.50 -0.11
C LEU A 242 -20.74 -28.93 0.99
N GLY A 243 -19.67 -29.63 1.32
CA GLY A 243 -18.75 -29.25 2.38
C GLY A 243 -17.31 -29.16 1.90
N LEU A 244 -16.62 -28.08 2.24
CA LEU A 244 -15.17 -27.94 2.08
C LEU A 244 -14.56 -27.62 3.44
N LEU A 245 -13.63 -28.46 3.87
CA LEU A 245 -12.79 -28.25 5.03
C LEU A 245 -11.38 -27.89 4.57
N ILE A 246 -10.82 -26.81 5.12
CA ILE A 246 -9.43 -26.40 4.94
C ILE A 246 -8.76 -26.36 6.31
N ASP A 247 -7.58 -26.96 6.41
CA ASP A 247 -6.82 -27.15 7.64
C ASP A 247 -5.34 -26.88 7.36
N ASP A 248 -4.71 -25.98 8.11
CA ASP A 248 -3.27 -25.65 7.98
C ASP A 248 -2.43 -26.21 9.15
N GLY A 249 -3.03 -27.00 10.03
CA GLY A 249 -2.44 -27.52 11.27
C GLY A 249 -2.74 -26.69 12.52
N GLU A 250 -3.01 -25.39 12.38
CA GLU A 250 -3.33 -24.47 13.48
C GLU A 250 -4.78 -23.97 13.39
N ASN A 251 -5.21 -23.65 12.18
CA ASN A 251 -6.50 -23.09 11.82
C ASN A 251 -7.32 -24.09 11.02
N LYS A 252 -8.63 -24.08 11.28
CA LYS A 252 -9.57 -24.98 10.63
C LYS A 252 -10.83 -24.25 10.23
N VAL A 253 -11.11 -24.21 8.93
CA VAL A 253 -12.29 -23.53 8.37
C VAL A 253 -13.15 -24.52 7.61
N THR A 254 -14.45 -24.54 7.93
CA THR A 254 -15.44 -25.34 7.21
C THR A 254 -16.41 -24.43 6.49
N MET A 255 -16.49 -24.57 5.17
CA MET A 255 -17.46 -23.91 4.31
C MET A 255 -18.55 -24.90 3.91
N ARG A 256 -19.79 -24.43 3.91
CA ARG A 256 -20.95 -25.16 3.39
C ARG A 256 -21.50 -24.42 2.18
N GLY A 257 -21.72 -25.14 1.09
CA GLY A 257 -22.35 -24.65 -0.12
C GLY A 257 -23.77 -25.17 -0.27
N ASP A 258 -24.24 -25.22 -1.51
CA ASP A 258 -25.60 -25.68 -1.84
C ASP A 258 -25.81 -27.17 -1.58
N ILE A 259 -27.09 -27.59 -1.57
CA ILE A 259 -27.48 -29.00 -1.54
C ILE A 259 -27.01 -29.68 -2.83
N VAL A 260 -26.34 -30.81 -2.69
CA VAL A 260 -25.86 -31.59 -3.82
C VAL A 260 -27.03 -32.27 -4.52
N ASN A 261 -27.20 -31.95 -5.79
CA ASN A 261 -28.23 -32.54 -6.65
C ASN A 261 -27.66 -33.70 -7.49
N PRO A 262 -28.49 -34.67 -7.90
CA PRO A 262 -28.10 -35.65 -8.91
C PRO A 262 -27.62 -34.98 -10.20
N ALA A 263 -26.62 -35.56 -10.85
CA ALA A 263 -26.12 -35.06 -12.12
C ALA A 263 -27.19 -35.21 -13.22
N LYS A 264 -27.40 -34.16 -14.02
CA LYS A 264 -28.33 -34.18 -15.15
C LYS A 264 -27.76 -34.88 -16.39
N THR A 265 -26.46 -34.79 -16.60
CA THR A 265 -25.76 -35.37 -17.76
C THR A 265 -24.53 -36.15 -17.32
N THR A 266 -23.43 -35.46 -17.01
CA THR A 266 -22.18 -36.07 -16.58
C THR A 266 -21.94 -35.74 -15.10
N PRO A 267 -21.74 -36.75 -14.23
CA PRO A 267 -21.41 -36.51 -12.84
C PRO A 267 -20.02 -35.90 -12.70
N VAL A 268 -19.84 -35.03 -11.70
CA VAL A 268 -18.53 -34.49 -11.36
C VAL A 268 -17.69 -35.61 -10.75
N SER A 269 -16.51 -35.87 -11.31
CA SER A 269 -15.59 -36.87 -10.79
C SER A 269 -14.78 -36.35 -9.61
N LYS A 270 -14.27 -37.26 -8.76
CA LYS A 270 -13.32 -36.91 -7.69
C LYS A 270 -12.06 -36.23 -8.24
N SER A 271 -11.56 -36.67 -9.40
CA SER A 271 -10.40 -36.09 -10.07
C SER A 271 -10.66 -34.64 -10.49
N SER A 272 -11.83 -34.36 -11.08
CA SER A 272 -12.20 -33.00 -11.48
C SER A 272 -12.26 -32.06 -10.27
N ILE A 273 -12.83 -32.52 -9.15
CA ILE A 273 -12.84 -31.74 -7.90
C ILE A 273 -11.41 -31.47 -7.42
N ALA A 274 -10.56 -32.50 -7.37
CA ALA A 274 -9.17 -32.35 -6.93
C ALA A 274 -8.39 -31.36 -7.83
N GLU A 275 -8.56 -31.44 -9.16
CA GLU A 275 -7.97 -30.49 -10.10
C GLU A 275 -8.42 -29.05 -9.81
N GLN A 276 -9.71 -28.82 -9.53
CA GLN A 276 -10.18 -27.48 -9.18
C GLN A 276 -9.63 -27.00 -7.84
N LEU A 277 -9.50 -27.87 -6.84
CA LEU A 277 -8.93 -27.51 -5.54
C LEU A 277 -7.42 -27.22 -5.64
N ILE A 278 -6.69 -27.87 -6.55
CA ILE A 278 -5.25 -27.65 -6.74
C ILE A 278 -4.97 -26.44 -7.64
N LYS A 279 -5.97 -25.94 -8.40
CA LYS A 279 -5.87 -24.69 -9.19
C LYS A 279 -5.68 -23.42 -8.36
N LEU A 280 -5.61 -23.53 -7.02
CA LEU A 280 -5.13 -22.46 -6.15
C LEU A 280 -3.72 -21.97 -6.53
N GLY A 281 -3.02 -22.63 -7.47
CA GLY A 281 -1.83 -22.11 -8.13
C GLY A 281 -0.67 -21.99 -7.15
N GLY A 282 0.49 -21.53 -7.60
CA GLY A 282 1.60 -21.20 -6.69
C GLY A 282 1.30 -20.01 -5.75
N HIS A 283 0.04 -19.75 -5.41
CA HIS A 283 -0.34 -18.75 -4.44
C HIS A 283 -0.02 -19.26 -3.04
N TYR A 284 0.91 -18.53 -2.43
CA TYR A 284 1.47 -18.69 -1.09
C TYR A 284 0.35 -18.92 -0.06
N PHE A 285 0.26 -20.15 0.42
CA PHE A 285 -0.08 -20.43 1.80
C PHE A 285 1.21 -20.96 2.39
#